data_AF-C5LRG5-F1
#
_entry.id   AF-C5LRG5-F1
#
_cell.length_a   1.000
_cell.length_b   1.000
_cell.length_c   1.000
_cell.angle_alpha   90.00
_cell.angle_beta   90.00
_cell.angle_gamma   90.00
#
_symmetry.space_group_name_H-M   'P 1'
#
loop_
_entity.id
_entity.type
_entity.pdbx_description
1 polymer ?
#
loop_
_entity_poly.entity_id
_entity_poly.type
_entity_poly.pdbx_seq_one_letter_code
_entity_poly.pdbx_strand_id
1 'polypeptide(L)'
;MFEDALSQLVDRGFCSIVCDLRSTGLKKPTRAMCQAAWSTLVKGTANEGSPVPLAEHYTPSHLVYRHLHPTTPCRVVFDFRDLNRFSNRGGYPQNSLAGCLLAIRSYEYFIAGDLSKAFCRMSSSIKDVPYVGYTCIGPYIVLWSRVAFGSTAAPNQLDASMEDVINEIKALSKLASTVEAPVTRLCDIEPHLVERCLLRSSTEAFSYLQGCPPVPKEITLIKFVDDVYTGGSNKSRVTSSYDFITYISNGHDFVIEPKKRFNSWEPVMVNDVEERRHLLGYDYSAVEDSFYPTFSGGQLQGNPMTKRQSCAVLASFYDPLGLIVEHDMSARSIWRSINKSTTEWDSTIPSSLKDEVCTWAHYQ
;
A
#
# COMPACT_ATOMS: atom_id res chain seq x y z
N MET A 1 -2.29 22.37 6.35
CA MET A 1 -2.43 20.89 6.51
C MET A 1 -2.81 20.18 5.23
N PHE A 2 -3.98 20.46 4.61
CA PHE A 2 -4.31 19.81 3.34
C PHE A 2 -3.47 20.34 2.18
N GLU A 3 -3.15 21.64 2.16
CA GLU A 3 -2.23 22.23 1.18
C GLU A 3 -0.86 21.56 1.29
N ASP A 4 -0.34 21.33 2.51
CA ASP A 4 0.90 20.58 2.72
C ASP A 4 0.82 19.14 2.17
N ALA A 5 -0.31 18.47 2.37
CA ALA A 5 -0.53 17.12 1.84
C ALA A 5 -0.60 17.10 0.31
N LEU A 6 -1.20 18.12 -0.30
CA LEU A 6 -1.23 18.29 -1.75
C LEU A 6 0.16 18.63 -2.30
N SER A 7 0.89 19.56 -1.67
CA SER A 7 2.25 19.93 -2.06
C SER A 7 3.17 18.72 -2.07
N GLN A 8 3.09 17.82 -1.08
CA GLN A 8 3.86 16.57 -1.09
C GLN A 8 3.59 15.68 -2.32
N LEU A 9 2.37 15.69 -2.86
CA LEU A 9 2.01 14.92 -4.06
C LEU A 9 2.52 15.61 -5.33
N VAL A 10 2.45 16.94 -5.36
CA VAL A 10 2.92 17.78 -6.47
C VAL A 10 4.45 17.78 -6.56
N ASP A 11 5.15 17.95 -5.43
CA ASP A 11 6.61 17.97 -5.33
C ASP A 11 7.22 16.63 -5.75
N ARG A 12 6.49 15.53 -5.53
CA ARG A 12 6.86 14.18 -5.99
C ARG A 12 6.50 13.93 -7.46
N GLY A 13 5.86 14.88 -8.14
CA GLY A 13 5.50 14.78 -9.56
C GLY A 13 4.35 13.80 -9.85
N PHE A 14 3.53 13.46 -8.86
CA PHE A 14 2.39 12.54 -9.07
C PHE A 14 1.20 13.25 -9.71
N CYS A 15 1.03 14.53 -9.41
CA CYS A 15 -0.05 15.36 -9.91
C CYS A 15 0.38 16.82 -10.01
N SER A 16 -0.41 17.64 -10.71
CA SER A 16 -0.15 19.06 -10.90
C SER A 16 -1.44 19.85 -10.74
N ILE A 17 -1.33 21.04 -10.14
CA ILE A 17 -2.46 21.95 -9.96
C ILE A 17 -2.78 22.59 -11.30
N VAL A 18 -4.00 22.37 -11.77
CA VAL A 18 -4.52 22.98 -13.00
C VAL A 18 -5.05 24.38 -12.70
N CYS A 19 -5.84 24.52 -11.64
CA CYS A 19 -6.36 25.83 -11.23
C CYS A 19 -6.73 25.89 -9.75
N ASP A 20 -6.68 27.10 -9.20
CA ASP A 20 -7.32 27.46 -7.93
C ASP A 20 -8.69 28.09 -8.22
N LEU A 21 -9.74 27.49 -7.68
CA LEU A 21 -11.12 27.94 -7.89
C LEU A 21 -11.45 29.22 -7.12
N ARG A 22 -10.67 29.58 -6.08
CA ARG A 22 -10.82 30.84 -5.34
C ARG A 22 -10.46 32.04 -6.21
N SER A 23 -9.45 31.90 -7.07
CA SER A 23 -8.98 32.97 -7.95
C SER A 23 -9.78 33.08 -9.26
N THR A 24 -10.39 31.98 -9.70
CA THR A 24 -11.09 31.88 -10.99
C THR A 24 -12.62 32.00 -10.89
N GLY A 25 -13.18 32.02 -9.68
CA GLY A 25 -14.62 32.14 -9.46
C GLY A 25 -15.40 30.89 -9.89
N LEU A 26 -14.88 29.69 -9.56
CA LEU A 26 -15.47 28.38 -9.89
C LEU A 26 -15.62 28.09 -11.40
N LYS A 27 -14.84 28.75 -12.26
CA LYS A 27 -14.87 28.48 -13.72
C LYS A 27 -14.13 27.19 -14.07
N LYS A 28 -14.62 26.49 -15.10
CA LYS A 28 -13.91 25.32 -15.66
C LYS A 28 -12.50 25.73 -16.14
N PRO A 29 -11.48 24.88 -15.95
CA PRO A 29 -10.12 25.19 -16.38
C PRO A 29 -10.05 25.25 -17.91
N THR A 30 -9.24 26.16 -18.42
CA THR A 30 -9.02 26.28 -19.87
C THR A 30 -8.09 25.18 -20.37
N ARG A 31 -8.17 24.85 -21.66
CA ARG A 31 -7.24 23.89 -22.31
C ARG A 31 -5.77 24.27 -22.08
N ALA A 32 -5.44 25.56 -22.12
CA ALA A 32 -4.07 26.05 -21.91
C ALA A 32 -3.57 25.74 -20.48
N MET A 33 -4.43 25.92 -19.47
CA MET A 33 -4.09 25.59 -18.08
C MET A 33 -3.88 24.09 -17.90
N CYS A 34 -4.77 23.27 -18.45
CA CYS A 34 -4.62 21.81 -18.44
C CYS A 34 -3.32 21.38 -19.15
N GLN A 35 -3.00 21.99 -20.29
CA GLN A 35 -1.79 21.68 -21.05
C GLN A 35 -0.53 22.02 -20.28
N ALA A 36 -0.48 23.16 -19.58
CA ALA A 36 0.68 23.53 -18.76
C ALA A 36 0.93 22.52 -17.63
N ALA A 37 -0.13 22.09 -16.93
CA ALA A 37 -0.04 21.04 -15.92
C ALA A 37 0.41 19.70 -16.53
N TRP A 38 -0.16 19.30 -17.66
CA TRP A 38 0.19 18.06 -18.35
C TRP A 38 1.64 18.04 -18.82
N SER A 39 2.11 19.12 -19.47
CA SER A 39 3.49 19.26 -19.92
C SER A 39 4.50 19.17 -18.77
N THR A 40 4.12 19.60 -17.57
CA THR A 40 4.94 19.42 -16.37
C THR A 40 4.99 17.94 -15.94
N LEU A 41 3.86 17.25 -15.96
CA LEU A 41 3.73 15.87 -15.50
C LEU A 41 4.37 14.83 -16.43
N VAL A 42 4.41 15.10 -17.72
CA VAL A 42 4.88 14.15 -18.74
C VAL A 42 6.30 14.43 -19.23
N LYS A 43 6.95 15.46 -18.70
CA LYS A 43 8.34 15.78 -19.03
C LYS A 43 9.26 14.58 -18.74
N GLY A 44 10.10 14.20 -19.69
CA GLY A 44 11.00 13.04 -19.57
C GLY A 44 10.31 11.68 -19.66
N THR A 45 9.01 11.65 -19.99
CA THR A 45 8.25 10.40 -20.17
C THR A 45 7.95 10.16 -21.65
N ALA A 46 7.45 8.97 -21.99
CA ALA A 46 7.00 8.65 -23.35
C ALA A 46 5.86 9.56 -23.87
N ASN A 47 5.19 10.30 -22.98
CA ASN A 47 4.11 11.22 -23.33
C ASN A 47 4.57 12.67 -23.45
N GLU A 48 5.88 12.97 -23.38
CA GLU A 48 6.40 14.33 -23.54
C GLU A 48 5.97 14.93 -24.90
N GLY A 49 5.51 16.19 -24.88
CA GLY A 49 5.00 16.88 -26.07
C GLY A 49 3.59 16.48 -26.53
N SER A 50 2.95 15.49 -25.89
CA SER A 50 1.58 15.11 -26.23
C SER A 50 0.54 16.18 -25.84
N PRO A 51 -0.58 16.27 -26.59
CA PRO A 51 -1.70 17.12 -26.19
C PRO A 51 -2.36 16.59 -24.92
N VAL A 52 -2.80 17.49 -24.05
CA VAL A 52 -3.47 17.13 -22.80
C VAL A 52 -4.80 16.41 -23.06
N PRO A 53 -5.02 15.23 -22.46
CA PRO A 53 -6.36 14.62 -22.41
C PRO A 53 -7.25 15.48 -21.51
N LEU A 54 -8.34 16.02 -22.04
CA LEU A 54 -9.25 16.88 -21.27
C LEU A 54 -10.22 16.06 -20.42
N ALA A 55 -10.67 16.63 -19.31
CA ALA A 55 -11.59 15.98 -18.38
C ALA A 55 -12.95 15.67 -19.02
N GLU A 56 -13.33 14.39 -19.01
CA GLU A 56 -14.70 13.91 -19.23
C GLU A 56 -15.43 13.73 -17.88
N HIS A 57 -14.66 13.46 -16.81
CA HIS A 57 -15.17 13.26 -15.46
C HIS A 57 -14.22 13.87 -14.42
N TYR A 58 -14.78 14.27 -13.27
CA TYR A 58 -14.02 14.74 -12.11
C TYR A 58 -14.28 13.81 -10.93
N THR A 59 -13.23 13.21 -10.40
CA THR A 59 -13.33 12.38 -9.21
C THR A 59 -13.38 13.27 -7.97
N PRO A 60 -14.45 13.17 -7.14
CA PRO A 60 -14.52 13.91 -5.90
C PRO A 60 -13.45 13.41 -4.92
N SER A 61 -12.98 14.30 -4.05
CA SER A 61 -12.10 13.92 -2.95
C SER A 61 -12.62 14.48 -1.64
N HIS A 62 -12.23 13.85 -0.55
CA HIS A 62 -12.42 14.36 0.79
C HIS A 62 -11.12 14.18 1.59
N LEU A 63 -11.04 14.90 2.71
CA LEU A 63 -9.84 14.95 3.54
C LEU A 63 -10.10 14.20 4.84
N VAL A 64 -9.21 13.28 5.17
CA VAL A 64 -9.21 12.59 6.47
C VAL A 64 -8.08 13.15 7.32
N TYR A 65 -8.46 13.80 8.41
CA TYR A 65 -7.53 14.37 9.37
C TYR A 65 -7.21 13.37 10.47
N ARG A 66 -5.92 13.19 10.72
CA ARG A 66 -5.38 12.30 11.76
C ARG A 66 -4.35 13.09 12.54
N HIS A 67 -4.82 14.05 13.34
CA HIS A 67 -3.98 15.04 14.02
C HIS A 67 -2.82 14.45 14.82
N LEU A 68 -2.98 13.24 15.35
CA LEU A 68 -1.97 12.53 16.13
C LEU A 68 -1.03 11.64 15.30
N HIS A 69 -1.26 11.50 13.99
CA HIS A 69 -0.42 10.65 13.15
C HIS A 69 0.90 11.37 12.82
N PRO A 70 2.06 10.82 13.21
CA PRO A 70 3.33 11.56 13.25
C PRO A 70 3.79 12.04 11.87
N THR A 71 3.53 11.26 10.82
CA THR A 71 4.06 11.52 9.47
C THR A 71 3.01 11.85 8.42
N THR A 72 1.72 11.74 8.74
CA THR A 72 0.64 11.89 7.75
C THR A 72 -0.63 12.38 8.44
N PRO A 73 -0.60 13.64 8.93
CA PRO A 73 -1.69 14.23 9.70
C PRO A 73 -2.93 14.55 8.85
N CYS A 74 -2.79 14.59 7.52
CA CYS A 74 -3.90 14.69 6.58
C CYS A 74 -3.70 13.68 5.45
N ARG A 75 -4.77 12.99 5.06
CA ARG A 75 -4.84 12.12 3.87
C ARG A 75 -5.86 12.68 2.89
N VAL A 76 -5.45 12.80 1.63
CA VAL A 76 -6.36 13.02 0.51
C VAL A 76 -6.97 11.66 0.15
N VAL A 77 -8.30 11.58 0.15
CA VAL A 77 -9.03 10.36 -0.18
C VAL A 77 -9.90 10.62 -1.40
N PHE A 78 -9.67 9.84 -2.45
CA PHE A 78 -10.50 9.89 -3.65
C PHE A 78 -11.72 9.00 -3.49
N ASP A 79 -12.88 9.57 -3.80
CA ASP A 79 -14.13 8.83 -3.79
C ASP A 79 -14.39 8.23 -5.17
N PHE A 80 -13.81 7.05 -5.36
CA PHE A 80 -13.99 6.26 -6.57
C PHE A 80 -15.26 5.37 -6.54
N ARG A 81 -16.14 5.48 -5.54
CA ARG A 81 -17.27 4.53 -5.37
C ARG A 81 -18.16 4.42 -6.60
N ASP A 82 -18.49 5.54 -7.23
CA ASP A 82 -19.31 5.54 -8.44
C ASP A 82 -18.50 5.11 -9.67
N LEU A 83 -17.28 5.63 -9.84
CA LEU A 83 -16.43 5.27 -10.98
C LEU A 83 -16.06 3.79 -11.00
N ASN A 84 -15.84 3.19 -9.81
CA ASN A 84 -15.56 1.77 -9.64
C ASN A 84 -16.68 0.85 -10.16
N ARG A 85 -17.91 1.35 -10.36
CA ARG A 85 -19.00 0.58 -10.99
C ARG A 85 -18.83 0.43 -12.50
N PHE A 86 -18.04 1.32 -13.11
CA PHE A 86 -17.78 1.37 -14.55
C PHE A 86 -16.36 0.90 -14.90
N SER A 87 -15.49 0.77 -13.89
CA SER A 87 -14.13 0.27 -14.05
C SER A 87 -14.05 -1.24 -13.93
N ASN A 88 -13.26 -1.86 -14.81
CA ASN A 88 -12.90 -3.26 -14.63
C ASN A 88 -11.87 -3.38 -13.50
N ARG A 89 -12.16 -4.20 -12.49
CA ARG A 89 -11.21 -4.53 -11.41
C ARG A 89 -9.94 -5.21 -11.92
N GLY A 90 -10.01 -5.85 -13.09
CA GLY A 90 -8.96 -6.74 -13.59
C GLY A 90 -9.11 -8.16 -13.02
N GLY A 91 -8.04 -8.94 -13.11
CA GLY A 91 -7.96 -10.25 -12.46
C GLY A 91 -7.93 -10.16 -10.93
N TYR A 92 -7.92 -11.32 -10.27
CA TYR A 92 -7.67 -11.36 -8.83
C TYR A 92 -6.19 -11.03 -8.56
N PRO A 93 -5.88 -10.20 -7.54
CA PRO A 93 -4.49 -10.02 -7.11
C PRO A 93 -3.90 -11.38 -6.77
N GLN A 94 -2.64 -11.61 -7.16
CA GLN A 94 -2.10 -12.97 -7.28
C GLN A 94 -2.01 -13.70 -5.93
N ASN A 95 -1.80 -12.96 -4.84
CA ASN A 95 -1.51 -13.55 -3.54
C ASN A 95 -2.69 -13.43 -2.57
N SER A 96 -3.12 -14.59 -2.05
CA SER A 96 -4.08 -14.67 -0.96
C SER A 96 -3.46 -14.12 0.33
N LEU A 97 -4.19 -13.26 1.05
CA LEU A 97 -3.76 -12.72 2.35
C LEU A 97 -3.37 -13.85 3.32
N ALA A 98 -4.23 -14.87 3.45
CA ALA A 98 -3.97 -16.02 4.30
C ALA A 98 -2.73 -16.80 3.81
N GLY A 99 -2.56 -16.95 2.50
CA GLY A 99 -1.39 -17.59 1.91
C GLY A 99 -0.09 -16.86 2.21
N CYS A 100 -0.08 -15.52 2.09
CA CYS A 100 1.05 -14.67 2.44
C CYS A 100 1.42 -14.81 3.92
N LEU A 101 0.43 -14.73 4.81
CA LEU A 101 0.63 -14.84 6.25
C LEU A 101 1.20 -16.21 6.65
N LEU A 102 0.65 -17.31 6.11
CA LEU A 102 1.15 -18.66 6.35
C LEU A 102 2.57 -18.85 5.81
N ALA A 103 2.86 -18.31 4.62
CA ALA A 103 4.19 -18.37 4.03
C ALA A 103 5.21 -17.57 4.87
N ILE A 104 4.87 -16.36 5.31
CA ILE A 104 5.72 -15.56 6.22
C ILE A 104 6.02 -16.33 7.52
N ARG A 105 5.00 -16.97 8.11
CA ARG A 105 5.17 -17.78 9.34
C ARG A 105 5.92 -19.08 9.15
N SER A 106 6.09 -19.54 7.92
CA SER A 106 6.92 -20.71 7.65
C SER A 106 8.43 -20.43 7.76
N TYR A 107 8.83 -19.16 7.84
CA TYR A 107 10.22 -18.76 7.99
C TYR A 107 10.60 -18.49 9.44
N GLU A 108 11.78 -18.96 9.83
CA GLU A 108 12.40 -18.63 11.12
C GLU A 108 12.75 -17.14 11.21
N TYR A 109 13.18 -16.54 10.10
CA TYR A 109 13.50 -15.12 9.98
C TYR A 109 12.86 -14.52 8.73
N PHE A 110 12.27 -13.34 8.87
CA PHE A 110 11.78 -12.57 7.72
C PHE A 110 12.11 -11.08 7.86
N ILE A 111 12.18 -10.40 6.73
CA ILE A 111 12.21 -8.94 6.66
C ILE A 111 10.99 -8.49 5.87
N ALA A 112 10.24 -7.53 6.42
CA ALA A 112 9.16 -6.83 5.77
C ALA A 112 9.61 -5.44 5.29
N GLY A 113 9.04 -5.00 4.17
CA GLY A 113 9.17 -3.67 3.61
C GLY A 113 7.87 -3.21 2.98
N ASP A 114 7.82 -1.94 2.59
CA ASP A 114 6.63 -1.26 2.08
C ASP A 114 6.99 -0.42 0.86
N LEU A 115 6.26 -0.63 -0.24
CA LEU A 115 6.41 0.13 -1.47
C LEU A 115 5.83 1.54 -1.30
N SER A 116 6.73 2.52 -1.19
CA SER A 116 6.39 3.92 -0.93
C SER A 116 5.56 4.51 -2.07
N LYS A 117 4.28 4.77 -1.77
CA LYS A 117 3.31 5.34 -2.73
C LYS A 117 3.18 4.48 -4.00
N ALA A 118 3.19 3.16 -3.84
CA ALA A 118 3.24 2.18 -4.93
C ALA A 118 2.33 2.51 -6.12
N PHE A 119 1.05 2.83 -5.89
CA PHE A 119 0.13 3.14 -6.99
C PHE A 119 0.53 4.40 -7.78
N CYS A 120 1.01 5.44 -7.10
CA CYS A 120 1.47 6.67 -7.76
C CYS A 120 2.74 6.49 -8.59
N ARG A 121 3.46 5.37 -8.45
CA ARG A 121 4.62 5.06 -9.29
C ARG A 121 4.20 4.59 -10.68
N MET A 122 3.00 4.04 -10.80
CA MET A 122 2.44 3.60 -12.06
C MET A 122 1.85 4.77 -12.85
N SER A 123 2.15 4.82 -14.13
CA SER A 123 1.54 5.78 -15.06
C SER A 123 0.13 5.33 -15.44
N SER A 124 -0.82 6.26 -15.47
CA SER A 124 -2.13 5.99 -16.07
C SER A 124 -2.04 5.96 -17.59
N SER A 125 -2.84 5.11 -18.22
CA SER A 125 -3.04 5.17 -19.66
C SER A 125 -3.56 6.56 -20.05
N ILE A 126 -3.01 7.14 -21.12
CA ILE A 126 -3.46 8.43 -21.64
C ILE A 126 -4.96 8.45 -22.00
N LYS A 127 -5.52 7.27 -22.33
CA LYS A 127 -6.95 7.09 -22.62
C LYS A 127 -7.84 7.14 -21.38
N ASP A 128 -7.28 6.83 -20.22
CA ASP A 128 -8.03 6.79 -18.95
C ASP A 128 -7.96 8.13 -18.20
N VAL A 129 -6.90 8.92 -18.44
CA VAL A 129 -6.69 10.25 -17.83
C VAL A 129 -7.93 11.16 -17.89
N PRO A 130 -8.69 11.26 -19.01
CA PRO A 130 -9.95 12.02 -19.05
C PRO A 130 -10.98 11.65 -17.97
N TYR A 131 -10.99 10.40 -17.51
CA TYR A 131 -12.00 9.86 -16.61
C TYR A 131 -11.52 9.77 -15.15
N VAL A 132 -10.26 9.39 -14.95
CA VAL A 132 -9.68 9.14 -13.61
C VAL A 132 -8.69 10.22 -13.17
N GLY A 133 -8.16 11.00 -14.11
CA GLY A 133 -7.02 11.89 -13.88
C GLY A 133 -7.38 13.24 -13.28
N TYR A 134 -8.63 13.69 -13.41
CA TYR A 134 -9.04 14.99 -12.89
C TYR A 134 -9.74 14.84 -11.54
N THR A 135 -9.24 15.55 -10.53
CA THR A 135 -9.77 15.51 -9.16
C THR A 135 -9.96 16.92 -8.62
N CYS A 136 -10.98 17.10 -7.79
CA CYS A 136 -11.17 18.33 -7.02
C CYS A 136 -10.70 18.09 -5.59
N ILE A 137 -9.66 18.80 -5.13
CA ILE A 137 -9.10 18.70 -3.78
C ILE A 137 -9.24 20.07 -3.11
N GLY A 138 -10.24 20.21 -2.23
CA GLY A 138 -10.59 21.51 -1.66
C GLY A 138 -10.91 22.52 -2.78
N PRO A 139 -10.25 23.69 -2.82
CA PRO A 139 -10.47 24.68 -3.87
C PRO A 139 -9.69 24.40 -5.17
N TYR A 140 -8.89 23.33 -5.25
CA TYR A 140 -8.02 23.09 -6.39
C TYR A 140 -8.60 22.05 -7.35
N ILE A 141 -8.47 22.31 -8.65
CA ILE A 141 -8.56 21.27 -9.67
C ILE A 141 -7.15 20.77 -9.93
N VAL A 142 -6.98 19.45 -9.82
CA VAL A 142 -5.69 18.76 -9.91
C VAL A 142 -5.76 17.70 -11.00
N LEU A 143 -4.72 17.66 -11.84
CA LEU A 143 -4.51 16.66 -12.87
C LEU A 143 -3.50 15.62 -12.39
N TRP A 144 -3.86 14.35 -12.48
CA TRP A 144 -3.05 13.18 -12.20
C TRP A 144 -2.63 12.52 -13.51
N SER A 145 -1.35 12.19 -13.62
CA SER A 145 -0.80 11.33 -14.68
C SER A 145 -0.54 9.90 -14.18
N ARG A 146 -0.77 9.65 -12.89
CA ARG A 146 -0.46 8.41 -12.18
C ARG A 146 -1.71 7.72 -11.68
N VAL A 147 -1.62 6.41 -11.45
CA VAL A 147 -2.71 5.62 -10.88
C VAL A 147 -3.00 6.11 -9.46
N ALA A 148 -4.21 6.62 -9.25
CA ALA A 148 -4.65 7.14 -7.97
C ALA A 148 -5.12 6.04 -7.02
N PHE A 149 -4.91 6.22 -5.71
CA PHE A 149 -5.40 5.32 -4.66
C PHE A 149 -6.94 5.30 -4.60
N GLY A 150 -7.53 4.15 -4.27
CA GLY A 150 -8.99 3.99 -4.11
C GLY A 150 -9.72 3.46 -5.35
N SER A 151 -9.07 3.46 -6.51
CA SER A 151 -9.55 2.71 -7.67
C SER A 151 -9.49 1.21 -7.39
N THR A 152 -10.55 0.48 -7.73
CA THR A 152 -10.63 -0.98 -7.61
C THR A 152 -9.62 -1.71 -8.49
N ALA A 153 -9.18 -1.09 -9.59
CA ALA A 153 -8.19 -1.67 -10.51
C ALA A 153 -6.74 -1.48 -10.03
N ALA A 154 -6.47 -0.51 -9.16
CA ALA A 154 -5.10 -0.13 -8.78
C ALA A 154 -4.27 -1.28 -8.17
N PRO A 155 -4.82 -2.13 -7.27
CA PRO A 155 -4.07 -3.27 -6.75
C PRO A 155 -3.65 -4.27 -7.83
N ASN A 156 -4.55 -4.59 -8.78
CA ASN A 156 -4.23 -5.50 -9.88
C ASN A 156 -3.18 -4.89 -10.81
N GLN A 157 -3.32 -3.60 -11.14
CA GLN A 157 -2.32 -2.89 -11.94
C GLN A 157 -0.94 -2.91 -11.29
N LEU A 158 -0.88 -2.79 -9.96
CA LEU A 158 0.39 -2.89 -9.22
C LEU A 158 0.98 -4.29 -9.29
N ASP A 159 0.15 -5.33 -9.11
CA ASP A 159 0.61 -6.72 -9.26
C ASP A 159 1.15 -6.97 -10.66
N ALA A 160 0.42 -6.58 -11.71
CA ALA A 160 0.86 -6.74 -13.09
C ALA A 160 2.15 -5.97 -13.38
N SER A 161 2.28 -4.74 -12.89
CA SER A 161 3.48 -3.91 -13.14
C SER A 161 4.71 -4.43 -12.39
N MET A 162 4.52 -5.00 -11.19
CA MET A 162 5.61 -5.56 -10.38
C MET A 162 5.99 -6.98 -10.81
N GLU A 163 5.10 -7.74 -11.45
CA GLU A 163 5.37 -9.11 -11.88
C GLU A 163 6.60 -9.18 -12.79
N ASP A 164 6.72 -8.24 -13.73
CA ASP A 164 7.87 -8.15 -14.64
C ASP A 164 9.18 -7.90 -13.87
N VAL A 165 9.15 -7.00 -12.88
CA VAL A 165 10.31 -6.70 -12.00
C VAL A 165 10.67 -7.92 -11.13
N ILE A 166 9.67 -8.62 -10.61
CA ILE A 166 9.85 -9.85 -9.83
C ILE A 166 10.48 -10.95 -10.69
N ASN A 167 10.08 -11.07 -11.96
CA ASN A 167 10.65 -12.03 -12.90
C ASN A 167 12.10 -11.70 -13.24
N GLU A 168 12.45 -10.42 -13.41
CA GLU A 168 13.85 -9.98 -13.53
C GLU A 168 14.68 -10.36 -12.29
N ILE A 169 14.18 -10.07 -11.08
CA ILE A 169 14.84 -10.44 -9.81
C ILE A 169 15.11 -11.95 -9.75
N LYS A 170 14.10 -12.77 -10.08
CA LYS A 170 14.21 -14.23 -10.10
C LYS A 170 15.19 -14.70 -11.18
N ALA A 171 15.18 -14.09 -12.36
CA ALA A 171 16.07 -14.43 -13.46
C ALA A 171 17.54 -14.14 -13.10
N LEU A 172 17.82 -12.99 -12.49
CA LEU A 172 19.15 -12.62 -12.00
C LEU A 172 19.62 -13.55 -10.87
N SER A 173 18.75 -13.90 -9.93
CA SER A 173 19.04 -14.87 -8.87
C SER A 173 19.36 -16.27 -9.45
N LYS A 174 18.58 -16.72 -10.44
CA LYS A 174 18.83 -17.96 -11.16
C LYS A 174 20.14 -17.92 -11.95
N LEU A 175 20.49 -16.80 -12.56
CA LEU A 175 21.79 -16.64 -13.22
C LEU A 175 22.93 -16.74 -12.18
N ALA A 176 22.81 -16.05 -11.05
CA ALA A 176 23.80 -16.10 -9.98
C ALA A 176 24.00 -17.50 -9.40
N SER A 177 22.96 -18.35 -9.38
CA SER A 177 23.08 -19.73 -8.91
C SER A 177 23.92 -20.63 -9.83
N THR A 178 24.11 -20.23 -11.10
CA THR A 178 25.00 -20.95 -12.04
C THR A 178 26.48 -20.63 -11.85
N VAL A 179 26.81 -19.59 -11.08
CA VAL A 179 28.19 -19.16 -10.83
C VAL A 179 28.74 -19.85 -9.59
N GLU A 180 29.85 -20.59 -9.75
CA GLU A 180 30.57 -21.25 -8.66
C GLU A 180 31.46 -20.26 -7.89
N ALA A 181 30.83 -19.30 -7.21
CA ALA A 181 31.50 -18.35 -6.31
C ALA A 181 30.76 -18.27 -4.95
N PRO A 182 31.47 -18.01 -3.84
CA PRO A 182 30.84 -17.83 -2.52
C PRO A 182 29.96 -16.57 -2.46
N VAL A 183 30.35 -15.54 -3.21
CA VAL A 183 29.63 -14.27 -3.36
C VAL A 183 29.55 -13.99 -4.86
N THR A 184 28.38 -13.66 -5.36
CA THR A 184 28.17 -13.39 -6.79
C THR A 184 27.73 -11.93 -6.96
N ARG A 185 28.45 -11.16 -7.79
CA ARG A 185 28.05 -9.81 -8.19
C ARG A 185 27.76 -9.80 -9.68
N LEU A 186 26.81 -8.98 -10.10
CA LEU A 186 26.44 -8.88 -11.51
C LEU A 186 27.57 -8.35 -12.39
N CYS A 187 28.44 -7.49 -11.84
CA CYS A 187 29.61 -6.96 -12.54
C CYS A 187 30.68 -8.03 -12.86
N ASP A 188 30.64 -9.17 -12.17
CA ASP A 188 31.60 -10.27 -12.35
C ASP A 188 31.08 -11.31 -13.36
N ILE A 189 29.86 -11.13 -13.87
CA ILE A 189 29.23 -12.03 -14.84
C ILE A 189 29.33 -11.41 -16.22
N GLU A 190 29.52 -12.25 -17.24
CA GLU A 190 29.50 -11.86 -18.64
C GLU A 190 28.27 -10.96 -18.97
N PRO A 191 28.47 -9.73 -19.46
CA PRO A 191 27.40 -8.73 -19.59
C PRO A 191 26.20 -9.22 -20.41
N HIS A 192 26.43 -9.98 -21.47
CA HIS A 192 25.37 -10.51 -22.34
C HIS A 192 24.46 -11.54 -21.64
N LEU A 193 24.93 -12.20 -20.57
CA LEU A 193 24.10 -13.08 -19.76
C LEU A 193 23.20 -12.28 -18.83
N VAL A 194 23.74 -11.23 -18.21
CA VAL A 194 22.98 -10.29 -17.38
C VAL A 194 21.91 -9.60 -18.22
N GLU A 195 22.26 -9.17 -19.43
CA GLU A 195 21.34 -8.50 -20.37
C GLU A 195 20.06 -9.29 -20.62
N ARG A 196 20.19 -10.61 -20.79
CA ARG A 196 19.07 -11.52 -21.06
C ARG A 196 18.11 -11.67 -19.88
N CYS A 197 18.50 -11.25 -18.69
CA CYS A 197 17.66 -11.26 -17.49
C CYS A 197 16.93 -9.95 -17.26
N LEU A 198 17.40 -8.84 -17.85
CA LEU A 198 16.85 -7.51 -17.58
C LEU A 198 15.51 -7.32 -18.28
N LEU A 199 14.53 -6.73 -17.57
CA LEU A 199 13.25 -6.34 -18.17
C LEU A 199 13.46 -5.33 -19.31
N ARG A 200 14.44 -4.43 -19.15
CA ARG A 200 14.85 -3.47 -20.16
C ARG A 200 16.35 -3.27 -20.14
N SER A 201 17.04 -3.82 -21.14
CA SER A 201 18.46 -3.53 -21.38
C SER A 201 18.65 -2.08 -21.83
N SER A 202 19.53 -1.34 -21.15
CA SER A 202 20.01 -0.02 -21.56
C SER A 202 21.35 0.30 -20.91
N THR A 203 22.07 1.30 -21.43
CA THR A 203 23.32 1.78 -20.81
C THR A 203 23.11 2.23 -19.38
N GLU A 204 22.00 2.93 -19.10
CA GLU A 204 21.62 3.38 -17.76
C GLU A 204 21.36 2.21 -16.82
N ALA A 205 20.70 1.16 -17.30
CA ALA A 205 20.47 -0.05 -16.52
C ALA A 205 21.79 -0.71 -16.13
N PHE A 206 22.72 -0.89 -17.07
CA PHE A 206 24.05 -1.43 -16.77
C PHE A 206 24.84 -0.57 -15.79
N SER A 207 24.83 0.76 -15.97
CA SER A 207 25.48 1.69 -15.04
C SER A 207 24.88 1.60 -13.65
N TYR A 208 23.55 1.45 -13.54
CA TYR A 208 22.89 1.23 -12.25
C TYR A 208 23.39 -0.06 -11.60
N LEU A 209 23.39 -1.19 -12.32
CA LEU A 209 23.78 -2.49 -11.77
C LEU A 209 25.24 -2.59 -11.29
N GLN A 210 26.12 -1.65 -11.64
CA GLN A 210 27.48 -1.59 -11.09
C GLN A 210 27.50 -1.43 -9.56
N GLY A 211 26.47 -0.77 -8.99
CA GLY A 211 26.31 -0.60 -7.56
C GLY A 211 25.50 -1.70 -6.88
N CYS A 212 25.10 -2.75 -7.62
CA CYS A 212 24.22 -3.79 -7.11
C CYS A 212 24.90 -4.56 -5.95
N PRO A 213 24.20 -4.82 -4.83
CA PRO A 213 24.71 -5.70 -3.79
C PRO A 213 24.88 -7.14 -4.33
N PRO A 214 25.57 -8.02 -3.59
CA PRO A 214 25.67 -9.42 -3.93
C PRO A 214 24.30 -10.05 -4.22
N VAL A 215 24.23 -10.84 -5.29
CA VAL A 215 23.00 -11.47 -5.75
C VAL A 215 22.80 -12.79 -5.00
N PRO A 216 21.69 -12.96 -4.27
CA PRO A 216 21.35 -14.24 -3.66
C PRO A 216 21.11 -15.31 -4.73
N LYS A 217 21.65 -16.51 -4.52
CA LYS A 217 21.45 -17.67 -5.41
C LYS A 217 20.06 -18.31 -5.28
N GLU A 218 19.40 -18.04 -4.16
CA GLU A 218 18.04 -18.46 -3.87
C GLU A 218 17.35 -17.26 -3.24
N ILE A 219 16.17 -16.92 -3.75
CA ILE A 219 15.44 -15.75 -3.29
C ILE A 219 13.99 -16.10 -3.01
N THR A 220 13.54 -15.65 -1.86
CA THR A 220 12.13 -15.67 -1.48
C THR A 220 11.60 -14.25 -1.55
N LEU A 221 10.54 -14.06 -2.32
CA LEU A 221 9.82 -12.78 -2.36
C LEU A 221 8.32 -13.06 -2.29
N ILE A 222 7.71 -12.62 -1.19
CA ILE A 222 6.27 -12.60 -1.01
C ILE A 222 5.82 -11.15 -1.11
N LYS A 223 4.77 -10.90 -1.89
CA LYS A 223 4.18 -9.57 -2.04
C LYS A 223 2.70 -9.63 -1.70
N PHE A 224 2.21 -8.67 -0.94
CA PHE A 224 0.78 -8.47 -0.76
C PHE A 224 0.46 -7.00 -1.00
N VAL A 225 -0.09 -6.68 -2.17
CA VAL A 225 -0.32 -5.30 -2.60
C VAL A 225 0.99 -4.49 -2.56
N ASP A 226 1.13 -3.54 -1.63
CA ASP A 226 2.31 -2.69 -1.44
C ASP A 226 3.31 -3.25 -0.41
N ASP A 227 2.94 -4.27 0.35
CA ASP A 227 3.84 -4.95 1.28
C ASP A 227 4.71 -5.98 0.56
N VAL A 228 5.99 -6.05 0.95
CA VAL A 228 6.99 -6.97 0.40
C VAL A 228 7.76 -7.67 1.52
N TYR A 229 8.00 -8.96 1.35
CA TYR A 229 8.64 -9.80 2.36
C TYR A 229 9.66 -10.74 1.73
N THR A 230 10.74 -10.99 2.45
CA THR A 230 11.68 -12.08 2.18
C THR A 230 11.90 -12.85 3.48
N GLY A 231 12.10 -14.16 3.40
CA GLY A 231 12.30 -14.99 4.58
C GLY A 231 13.16 -16.23 4.32
N GLY A 232 13.61 -16.83 5.41
CA GLY A 232 14.46 -18.01 5.41
C GLY A 232 14.94 -18.39 6.82
N SER A 233 15.85 -19.35 6.90
CA SER A 233 16.42 -19.85 8.17
C SER A 233 17.73 -19.17 8.60
N ASN A 234 18.18 -18.16 7.86
CA ASN A 234 19.45 -17.49 8.15
C ASN A 234 19.35 -15.97 7.95
N LYS A 235 19.53 -15.20 9.03
CA LYS A 235 19.42 -13.73 9.05
C LYS A 235 20.28 -13.03 7.98
N SER A 236 21.51 -13.53 7.74
CA SER A 236 22.43 -12.95 6.75
C SER A 236 21.92 -13.16 5.32
N ARG A 237 21.43 -14.36 5.00
CA ARG A 237 20.82 -14.66 3.69
C ARG A 237 19.53 -13.86 3.45
N VAL A 238 18.70 -13.75 4.48
CA VAL A 238 17.44 -12.96 4.40
C VAL A 238 17.76 -11.48 4.18
N THR A 239 18.75 -10.94 4.90
CA THR A 239 19.23 -9.55 4.71
C THR A 239 19.77 -9.33 3.30
N SER A 240 20.65 -10.20 2.82
CA SER A 240 21.19 -10.11 1.45
C SER A 240 20.08 -10.17 0.39
N SER A 241 19.04 -10.97 0.62
CA SER A 241 17.88 -11.06 -0.26
C SER A 241 17.08 -9.76 -0.26
N TYR A 242 16.80 -9.21 0.91
CA TYR A 242 16.07 -7.96 1.05
C TYR A 242 16.80 -6.80 0.38
N ASP A 243 18.12 -6.70 0.61
CA ASP A 243 18.94 -5.62 0.06
C ASP A 243 18.99 -5.70 -1.49
N PHE A 244 19.12 -6.91 -2.06
CA PHE A 244 19.05 -7.12 -3.50
C PHE A 244 17.68 -6.79 -4.10
N ILE A 245 16.59 -7.29 -3.50
CA ILE A 245 15.21 -7.00 -3.93
C ILE A 245 14.94 -5.48 -3.90
N THR A 246 15.37 -4.83 -2.82
CA THR A 246 15.28 -3.38 -2.65
C THR A 246 16.04 -2.64 -3.73
N TYR A 247 17.26 -3.07 -4.03
CA TYR A 247 18.07 -2.46 -5.07
C TYR A 247 17.39 -2.51 -6.43
N ILE A 248 16.96 -3.68 -6.88
CA ILE A 248 16.33 -3.84 -8.19
C ILE A 248 14.97 -3.12 -8.25
N SER A 249 14.14 -3.22 -7.20
CA SER A 249 12.83 -2.54 -7.16
C SER A 249 12.98 -1.01 -7.23
N ASN A 250 13.97 -0.46 -6.51
CA ASN A 250 14.26 0.97 -6.53
C ASN A 250 14.72 1.44 -7.92
N GLY A 251 15.50 0.62 -8.64
CA GLY A 251 15.92 0.90 -10.02
C GLY A 251 14.75 1.04 -11.00
N HIS A 252 13.63 0.37 -10.71
CA HIS A 252 12.38 0.45 -11.48
C HIS A 252 11.38 1.47 -10.93
N ASP A 253 11.80 2.38 -10.05
CA ASP A 253 10.99 3.40 -9.35
C ASP A 253 9.91 2.82 -8.41
N PHE A 254 9.94 1.52 -8.13
CA PHE A 254 9.16 0.87 -7.08
C PHE A 254 9.91 0.92 -5.75
N VAL A 255 10.00 2.13 -5.20
CA VAL A 255 10.83 2.42 -4.03
C VAL A 255 10.32 1.69 -2.78
N ILE A 256 11.14 0.81 -2.20
CA ILE A 256 10.88 0.22 -0.88
C ILE A 256 11.39 1.19 0.20
N GLU A 257 10.50 1.64 1.09
CA GLU A 257 10.80 2.66 2.10
C GLU A 257 11.73 2.13 3.20
N PRO A 258 12.99 2.61 3.31
CA PRO A 258 13.95 2.10 4.28
C PRO A 258 13.47 2.27 5.73
N LYS A 259 12.73 3.35 6.02
CA LYS A 259 12.21 3.64 7.37
C LYS A 259 11.12 2.67 7.82
N LYS A 260 10.51 1.94 6.89
CA LYS A 260 9.48 0.93 7.15
C LYS A 260 10.04 -0.50 7.14
N ARG A 261 11.36 -0.66 6.97
CA ARG A 261 12.01 -1.96 7.10
C ARG A 261 11.76 -2.51 8.50
N PHE A 262 11.30 -3.75 8.54
CA PHE A 262 11.03 -4.48 9.78
C PHE A 262 11.69 -5.86 9.73
N ASN A 263 12.63 -6.12 10.64
CA ASN A 263 13.32 -7.41 10.77
C ASN A 263 12.66 -8.21 11.91
N SER A 264 12.25 -9.46 11.65
CA SER A 264 11.49 -10.26 12.61
C SER A 264 12.24 -10.63 13.89
N TRP A 265 13.57 -10.45 13.92
CA TRP A 265 14.44 -10.79 15.05
C TRP A 265 14.98 -9.58 15.81
N GLU A 266 14.53 -8.37 15.48
CA GLU A 266 14.94 -7.13 16.13
C GLU A 266 13.73 -6.49 16.81
N PRO A 267 13.44 -6.86 18.07
CA PRO A 267 12.32 -6.29 18.81
C PRO A 267 12.58 -4.80 19.06
N VAL A 268 11.50 -4.02 19.03
CA VAL A 268 11.52 -2.58 19.28
C VAL A 268 10.96 -2.37 20.68
N MET A 269 11.81 -1.89 21.59
CA MET A 269 11.43 -1.71 23.00
C MET A 269 11.20 -0.23 23.31
N VAL A 270 10.06 0.08 23.93
CA VAL A 270 9.71 1.41 24.44
C VAL A 270 9.35 1.26 25.91
N ASN A 271 10.14 1.88 26.80
CA ASN A 271 9.98 1.75 28.26
C ASN A 271 9.91 0.27 28.73
N ASP A 272 10.82 -0.56 28.22
CA ASP A 272 10.91 -2.00 28.49
C ASP A 272 9.69 -2.85 28.04
N VAL A 273 8.78 -2.27 27.25
CA VAL A 273 7.67 -2.97 26.62
C VAL A 273 7.92 -3.06 25.11
N GLU A 274 7.69 -4.24 24.53
CA GLU A 274 7.80 -4.41 23.08
C GLU A 274 6.68 -3.64 22.36
N GLU A 275 7.08 -2.76 21.45
CA GLU A 275 6.19 -2.16 20.46
C GLU A 275 5.96 -3.17 19.33
N ARG A 276 4.83 -3.89 19.39
CA ARG A 276 4.43 -4.86 18.36
C ARG A 276 4.29 -4.16 17.01
N ARG A 277 4.73 -4.85 15.95
CA ARG A 277 4.71 -4.31 14.58
C ARG A 277 3.51 -4.83 13.81
N HIS A 278 2.81 -3.95 13.12
CA HIS A 278 1.68 -4.34 12.29
C HIS A 278 2.16 -5.11 11.05
N LEU A 279 1.52 -6.25 10.77
CA LEU A 279 1.84 -7.16 9.67
C LEU A 279 0.55 -7.76 9.11
N LEU A 280 0.14 -7.29 7.93
CA LEU A 280 -1.00 -7.80 7.17
C LEU A 280 -2.30 -7.98 7.98
N GLY A 281 -2.57 -7.06 8.92
CA GLY A 281 -3.76 -7.10 9.77
C GLY A 281 -3.61 -7.81 11.11
N TYR A 282 -2.42 -8.31 11.44
CA TYR A 282 -2.04 -8.73 12.78
C TYR A 282 -1.02 -7.76 13.36
N ASP A 283 -0.85 -7.81 14.67
CA ASP A 283 0.33 -7.28 15.33
C ASP A 283 1.30 -8.44 15.62
N TYR A 284 2.57 -8.25 15.34
CA TYR A 284 3.61 -9.26 15.49
C TYR A 284 4.54 -8.89 16.64
N SER A 285 4.80 -9.87 17.51
CA SER A 285 5.83 -9.85 18.54
C SER A 285 7.07 -10.58 18.03
N ALA A 286 8.21 -9.88 17.97
CA ALA A 286 9.52 -10.45 17.69
C ALA A 286 10.11 -11.14 18.92
N VAL A 287 9.72 -10.73 20.14
CA VAL A 287 10.14 -11.38 21.39
C VAL A 287 9.55 -12.78 21.51
N GLU A 288 8.25 -12.92 21.23
CA GLU A 288 7.51 -14.18 21.39
C GLU A 288 7.32 -14.96 20.07
N ASP A 289 7.77 -14.40 18.95
CA ASP A 289 7.51 -14.90 17.59
C ASP A 289 6.04 -15.27 17.35
N SER A 290 5.14 -14.35 17.71
CA SER A 290 3.69 -14.61 17.78
C SER A 290 2.87 -13.54 17.07
N PHE A 291 1.77 -13.96 16.44
CA PHE A 291 0.75 -13.07 15.89
C PHE A 291 -0.36 -12.80 16.90
N TYR A 292 -0.80 -11.55 16.92
CA TYR A 292 -1.86 -11.03 17.75
C TYR A 292 -2.94 -10.41 16.87
N PRO A 293 -4.20 -10.90 16.91
CA PRO A 293 -5.30 -10.27 16.20
C PRO A 293 -5.39 -8.79 16.57
N THR A 294 -5.68 -7.95 15.58
CA THR A 294 -5.80 -6.52 15.83
C THR A 294 -7.21 -6.20 16.31
N PHE A 295 -7.31 -5.50 17.43
CA PHE A 295 -8.55 -4.90 17.92
C PHE A 295 -8.35 -3.39 18.05
N SER A 296 -9.16 -2.62 17.32
CA SER A 296 -9.08 -1.14 17.32
C SER A 296 -10.25 -0.46 18.05
N GLY A 297 -11.12 -1.26 18.67
CA GLY A 297 -12.22 -0.77 19.49
C GLY A 297 -11.68 -0.16 20.77
N GLY A 298 -11.83 1.16 20.94
CA GLY A 298 -11.41 1.82 22.16
C GLY A 298 -12.23 1.38 23.39
N GLN A 299 -11.76 1.77 24.59
CA GLN A 299 -12.53 1.58 25.81
C GLN A 299 -13.91 2.26 25.70
N LEU A 300 -14.95 1.47 25.92
CA LEU A 300 -16.33 1.90 25.87
C LEU A 300 -16.70 2.69 27.13
N GLN A 301 -16.33 3.96 27.19
CA GLN A 301 -16.76 4.85 28.26
C GLN A 301 -17.96 5.69 27.80
N GLY A 302 -19.10 5.54 28.48
CA GLY A 302 -20.27 6.40 28.30
C GLY A 302 -21.61 5.69 28.24
N ASN A 303 -22.66 6.46 28.53
CA ASN A 303 -24.06 6.09 28.30
C ASN A 303 -24.73 7.31 27.63
N PRO A 304 -25.58 7.14 26.61
CA PRO A 304 -25.99 5.91 25.92
C PRO A 304 -25.05 5.46 24.78
N MET A 305 -25.12 4.17 24.39
CA MET A 305 -24.42 3.61 23.21
C MET A 305 -25.39 3.42 22.05
N THR A 306 -25.05 3.93 20.86
CA THR A 306 -25.87 3.75 19.65
C THR A 306 -25.52 2.47 18.90
N LYS A 307 -26.45 2.01 18.04
CA LYS A 307 -26.19 0.88 17.12
C LYS A 307 -24.94 1.11 16.27
N ARG A 308 -24.72 2.33 15.78
CA ARG A 308 -23.53 2.69 15.00
C ARG A 308 -22.25 2.48 15.81
N GLN A 309 -22.23 2.93 17.07
CA GLN A 309 -21.07 2.79 17.95
C GLN A 309 -20.79 1.32 18.28
N SER A 310 -21.82 0.55 18.65
CA SER A 310 -21.65 -0.87 18.99
C SER A 310 -21.19 -1.69 17.78
N CYS A 311 -21.81 -1.49 16.60
CA CYS A 311 -21.37 -2.15 15.37
C CYS A 311 -19.94 -1.76 14.98
N ALA A 312 -19.53 -0.50 15.16
CA ALA A 312 -18.17 -0.08 14.89
C ALA A 312 -17.15 -0.80 15.79
N VAL A 313 -17.48 -1.01 17.07
CA VAL A 313 -16.62 -1.76 18.01
C VAL A 313 -16.55 -3.23 17.64
N LEU A 314 -17.69 -3.88 17.38
CA LEU A 314 -17.71 -5.29 16.97
C LEU A 314 -16.96 -5.52 15.64
N ALA A 315 -17.02 -4.54 14.72
CA ALA A 315 -16.29 -4.57 13.45
C ALA A 315 -14.78 -4.33 13.58
N SER A 316 -14.31 -3.87 14.74
CA SER A 316 -12.94 -3.42 14.94
C SER A 316 -11.96 -4.56 15.25
N PHE A 317 -12.48 -5.76 15.49
CA PHE A 317 -11.72 -7.00 15.59
C PHE A 317 -11.44 -7.55 14.19
N TYR A 318 -10.16 -7.80 13.89
CA TYR A 318 -9.72 -8.31 12.60
C TYR A 318 -8.79 -9.51 12.78
N ASP A 319 -9.20 -10.66 12.23
CA ASP A 319 -8.51 -11.95 12.34
C ASP A 319 -8.53 -12.67 10.98
N PRO A 320 -7.65 -12.29 10.04
CA PRO A 320 -7.71 -12.78 8.66
C PRO A 320 -7.39 -14.27 8.47
N LEU A 321 -6.74 -14.93 9.42
CA LEU A 321 -6.53 -16.39 9.44
C LEU A 321 -7.61 -17.14 10.23
N GLY A 322 -8.46 -16.44 11.01
CA GLY A 322 -9.45 -17.07 11.87
C GLY A 322 -8.84 -17.85 13.03
N LEU A 323 -7.74 -17.36 13.62
CA LEU A 323 -7.06 -18.02 14.75
C LEU A 323 -7.91 -18.03 16.03
N ILE A 324 -8.81 -17.05 16.19
CA ILE A 324 -9.70 -16.91 17.36
C ILE A 324 -11.16 -16.77 16.87
N VAL A 325 -11.57 -17.68 16.00
CA VAL A 325 -12.88 -17.66 15.33
C VAL A 325 -14.05 -17.68 16.31
N GLU A 326 -13.91 -18.33 17.46
CA GLU A 326 -14.92 -18.37 18.52
C GLU A 326 -15.22 -16.97 19.08
N HIS A 327 -14.21 -16.11 19.17
CA HIS A 327 -14.38 -14.74 19.63
C HIS A 327 -15.07 -13.87 18.57
N ASP A 328 -14.69 -14.00 17.30
CA ASP A 328 -15.36 -13.33 16.17
C ASP A 328 -16.83 -13.78 16.04
N MET A 329 -17.10 -15.08 16.19
CA MET A 329 -18.46 -15.62 16.18
C MET A 329 -19.35 -15.04 17.28
N SER A 330 -18.80 -14.85 18.48
CA SER A 330 -19.50 -14.18 19.58
C SER A 330 -19.88 -12.75 19.19
N ALA A 331 -18.94 -11.98 18.62
CA ALA A 331 -19.19 -10.62 18.15
C ALA A 331 -20.32 -10.56 17.11
N ARG A 332 -20.29 -11.48 16.13
CA ARG A 332 -21.32 -11.59 15.08
C ARG A 332 -22.70 -11.95 15.66
N SER A 333 -22.75 -12.78 16.70
CA SER A 333 -23.98 -13.12 17.41
C SER A 333 -24.60 -11.87 18.07
N ILE A 334 -23.78 -11.12 18.82
CA ILE A 334 -24.19 -9.86 19.46
C ILE A 334 -24.69 -8.85 18.41
N TRP A 335 -23.94 -8.69 17.31
CA TRP A 335 -24.33 -7.82 16.20
C TRP A 335 -25.71 -8.21 15.66
N ARG A 336 -25.95 -9.51 15.42
CA ARG A 336 -27.25 -9.99 14.93
C ARG A 336 -28.39 -9.65 15.90
N SER A 337 -28.16 -9.73 17.21
CA SER A 337 -29.14 -9.35 18.23
C SER A 337 -29.41 -7.84 18.25
N ILE A 338 -28.38 -7.01 18.07
CA ILE A 338 -28.53 -5.56 17.90
C ILE A 338 -29.37 -5.24 16.67
N ASN A 339 -29.09 -5.86 15.52
CA ASN A 339 -29.85 -5.64 14.29
C ASN A 339 -31.33 -6.04 14.40
N LYS A 340 -31.67 -7.01 15.24
CA LYS A 340 -33.05 -7.42 15.50
C LYS A 340 -33.80 -6.46 16.43
N SER A 341 -33.12 -5.85 17.39
CA SER A 341 -33.73 -5.00 18.42
C SER A 341 -33.73 -3.51 18.07
N THR A 342 -32.77 -3.06 17.27
CA THR A 342 -32.58 -1.65 16.91
C THR A 342 -32.39 -1.53 15.40
N THR A 343 -33.28 -0.80 14.73
CA THR A 343 -33.23 -0.63 13.26
C THR A 343 -32.31 0.51 12.87
N GLU A 344 -32.54 1.70 13.43
CA GLU A 344 -31.84 2.94 13.08
C GLU A 344 -30.43 3.00 13.67
N TRP A 345 -29.48 3.53 12.88
CA TRP A 345 -28.05 3.55 13.24
C TRP A 345 -27.75 4.38 14.49
N ASP A 346 -28.41 5.52 14.66
CA ASP A 346 -28.13 6.46 15.75
C ASP A 346 -29.06 6.27 16.96
N SER A 347 -29.92 5.25 16.93
CA SER A 347 -30.73 4.86 18.08
C SER A 347 -29.90 4.10 19.12
N THR A 348 -30.23 4.35 20.38
CA THR A 348 -29.65 3.64 21.54
C THR A 348 -30.02 2.17 21.52
N ILE A 349 -29.04 1.30 21.75
CA ILE A 349 -29.28 -0.14 21.91
C ILE A 349 -29.76 -0.46 23.34
N PRO A 350 -30.52 -1.55 23.54
CA PRO A 350 -30.88 -2.03 24.88
C PRO A 350 -29.67 -2.20 25.80
N SER A 351 -29.82 -1.86 27.09
CA SER A 351 -28.73 -1.94 28.08
C SER A 351 -28.11 -3.33 28.18
N SER A 352 -28.90 -4.40 28.06
CA SER A 352 -28.38 -5.77 28.07
C SER A 352 -27.41 -6.04 26.91
N LEU A 353 -27.73 -5.56 25.70
CA LEU A 353 -26.86 -5.72 24.53
C LEU A 353 -25.63 -4.83 24.61
N LYS A 354 -25.74 -3.66 25.25
CA LYS A 354 -24.58 -2.82 25.55
C LYS A 354 -23.61 -3.58 26.47
N ASP A 355 -24.12 -4.20 27.54
CA ASP A 355 -23.30 -4.94 28.49
C ASP A 355 -22.61 -6.11 27.78
N GLU A 356 -23.30 -6.84 26.90
CA GLU A 356 -22.69 -7.88 26.05
C GLU A 356 -21.53 -7.36 25.19
N VAL A 357 -21.69 -6.20 24.53
CA VAL A 357 -20.64 -5.57 23.73
C VAL A 357 -19.45 -5.17 24.59
N CYS A 358 -19.70 -4.54 25.75
CA CYS A 358 -18.65 -4.13 26.68
C CYS A 358 -17.88 -5.33 27.23
N THR A 359 -18.58 -6.39 27.60
CA THR A 359 -17.98 -7.63 28.09
C THR A 359 -17.14 -8.29 27.00
N TRP A 360 -17.68 -8.43 25.78
CA TRP A 360 -16.93 -8.98 24.65
C TRP A 360 -15.64 -8.19 24.37
N ALA A 361 -15.72 -6.85 24.34
CA ALA A 361 -14.57 -5.99 24.09
C ALA A 361 -13.52 -5.98 25.21
N HIS A 362 -13.87 -6.38 26.44
CA HIS A 362 -12.94 -6.44 27.58
C HIS A 362 -12.07 -7.70 27.57
N TYR A 363 -12.48 -8.75 26.86
CA TYR A 363 -11.71 -9.99 26.73
C TYR A 363 -10.66 -9.94 25.60
N GLN A 364 -10.42 -8.75 25.03
CA GLN A 364 -9.33 -8.42 24.11
C GLN A 364 -8.31 -7.56 24.86
#